data_AF-A0A6A3KAW4-F1
#
_entry.id   AF-A0A6A3KAW4-F1
#
_cell.length_a   1.000
_cell.length_b   1.000
_cell.length_c   1.000
_cell.angle_alpha   90.00
_cell.angle_beta   90.00
_cell.angle_gamma   90.00
#
_symmetry.space_group_name_H-M   'P 1'
#
loop_
_entity.id
_entity.type
_entity.pdbx_description
1 polymer ?
#
loop_
_entity_poly.entity_id
_entity_poly.type
_entity_poly.pdbx_seq_one_letter_code
_entity_poly.pdbx_strand_id
1 'polypeptide(L)'
;MRASALAAILAAGSTTAQDYTITFRSLEETSSSYLHTNDSFVFDGTNSDIAQQLYIRHQAGDIADALELNSIPASVTERLDPLRISFDDLPGLVQRALIWDSGFAISPDNDPVQIWTMENYTMASISVPQENVAEVNCTVLECPQPNGEPAYSSQYCTGSQILNVSRCVADTFEDSGASGFLGVMWSTGGNANMTPHMRLRDHSWIEPTTGAAYELYAIHTVSSADDPTWNQCPANDGYSSLIVPCHKRSEFTDKE
;
A
#
# COMPACT_ATOMS: atom_id res chain seq x y z
N MET A 1 48.95 -44.61 6.55
CA MET A 1 47.97 -43.76 7.27
C MET A 1 48.59 -42.40 7.53
N ARG A 2 48.14 -41.36 6.83
CA ARG A 2 48.00 -39.99 7.34
C ARG A 2 47.28 -39.20 6.24
N ALA A 3 46.14 -38.64 6.65
CA ALA A 3 45.11 -38.07 5.81
C ALA A 3 45.47 -36.67 5.29
N SER A 4 44.96 -36.37 4.10
CA SER A 4 44.89 -35.06 3.46
C SER A 4 44.14 -34.03 4.30
N ALA A 5 44.49 -32.76 4.16
CA ALA A 5 43.59 -31.64 4.41
C ALA A 5 43.81 -30.58 3.31
N LEU A 6 42.90 -30.57 2.33
CA LEU A 6 42.70 -29.47 1.40
C LEU A 6 41.80 -28.44 2.10
N ALA A 7 42.31 -27.23 2.32
CA ALA A 7 41.50 -26.11 2.81
C ALA A 7 40.77 -25.48 1.60
N ALA A 8 39.45 -25.59 1.59
CA ALA A 8 38.59 -24.85 0.67
C ALA A 8 38.37 -23.44 1.23
N ILE A 9 38.75 -22.42 0.46
CA ILE A 9 38.48 -21.01 0.78
C ILE A 9 37.05 -20.72 0.31
N LEU A 10 36.12 -20.58 1.26
CA LEU A 10 34.77 -20.07 1.02
C LEU A 10 34.86 -18.54 0.88
N ALA A 11 34.70 -18.04 -0.33
CA ALA A 11 34.46 -16.63 -0.57
C ALA A 11 33.01 -16.32 -0.19
N ALA A 12 32.81 -15.62 0.93
CA ALA A 12 31.52 -15.03 1.26
C ALA A 12 31.28 -13.84 0.30
N GLY A 13 30.34 -14.00 -0.62
CA GLY A 13 29.83 -12.90 -1.42
C GLY A 13 29.03 -11.96 -0.51
N SER A 14 29.58 -10.79 -0.23
CA SER A 14 28.86 -9.71 0.44
C SER A 14 27.75 -9.22 -0.50
N THR A 15 26.50 -9.47 -0.15
CA THR A 15 25.35 -8.78 -0.75
C THR A 15 25.42 -7.33 -0.31
N THR A 16 25.75 -6.43 -1.24
CA THR A 16 25.69 -4.99 -1.03
C THR A 16 24.23 -4.60 -0.83
N ALA A 17 23.86 -4.18 0.38
CA ALA A 17 22.63 -3.45 0.60
C ALA A 17 22.69 -2.18 -0.26
N GLN A 18 21.72 -2.00 -1.15
CA GLN A 18 21.54 -0.72 -1.82
C GLN A 18 21.10 0.30 -0.75
N ASP A 19 21.94 1.30 -0.50
CA ASP A 19 21.61 2.45 0.35
C ASP A 19 20.49 3.25 -0.33
N TYR A 20 19.24 2.91 -0.03
CA TYR A 20 18.10 3.76 -0.39
C TYR A 20 18.06 4.93 0.59
N THR A 21 18.50 6.11 0.14
CA THR A 21 18.35 7.36 0.90
C THR A 21 16.95 7.92 0.66
N ILE A 22 16.11 7.96 1.70
CA ILE A 22 14.88 8.76 1.67
C ILE A 22 15.29 10.23 1.88
N THR A 23 15.01 11.09 0.91
CA THR A 23 15.18 12.54 1.09
C THR A 23 13.89 13.09 1.66
N PHE A 24 13.87 13.46 2.94
CA PHE A 24 12.74 14.17 3.53
C PHE A 24 12.60 15.52 2.83
N ARG A 25 11.56 15.66 2.01
CA ARG A 25 11.21 16.97 1.49
C ARG A 25 10.66 17.76 2.67
N SER A 26 11.31 18.87 2.99
CA SER A 26 10.71 19.91 3.83
C SER A 26 9.32 20.22 3.29
N LEU A 27 8.33 20.29 4.19
CA LEU A 27 6.96 20.73 3.91
C LEU A 27 6.93 22.23 3.54
N GLU A 28 7.75 22.66 2.59
CA GLU A 28 7.57 23.96 1.95
C GLU A 28 6.36 23.84 1.03
N GLU A 29 5.23 24.36 1.51
CA GLU A 29 4.02 24.60 0.72
C GLU A 29 4.39 25.37 -0.55
N THR A 30 4.49 24.66 -1.67
CA THR A 30 4.19 25.30 -2.95
C THR A 30 2.69 25.50 -3.01
N SER A 31 2.22 26.65 -2.50
CA SER A 31 0.85 27.12 -2.60
C SER A 31 0.46 27.32 -4.08
N SER A 32 0.08 26.24 -4.75
CA SER A 32 -0.71 26.25 -5.99
C SER A 32 -1.07 24.81 -6.40
N SER A 33 -1.93 24.14 -5.62
CA SER A 33 -2.68 23.00 -6.14
C SER A 33 -4.16 23.36 -6.12
N TYR A 34 -4.62 24.00 -7.21
CA TYR A 34 -6.03 23.91 -7.55
C TYR A 34 -6.37 22.42 -7.61
N LEU A 35 -7.43 22.01 -6.89
CA LEU A 35 -8.06 20.70 -7.07
C LEU A 35 -8.39 20.54 -8.55
N HIS A 36 -7.52 19.88 -9.30
CA HIS A 36 -7.81 19.49 -10.67
C HIS A 36 -8.74 18.28 -10.58
N THR A 37 -10.03 18.54 -10.38
CA THR A 37 -11.06 17.52 -10.56
C THR A 37 -11.07 17.17 -12.05
N ASN A 38 -10.55 15.99 -12.37
CA ASN A 38 -10.71 15.45 -13.71
C ASN A 38 -12.12 14.85 -13.80
N ASP A 39 -13.03 15.53 -14.50
CA ASP A 39 -14.41 15.06 -14.73
C ASP A 39 -14.46 13.70 -15.44
N SER A 40 -13.35 13.25 -16.04
CA SER A 40 -13.21 11.92 -16.65
C SER A 40 -12.64 10.85 -15.70
N PHE A 41 -12.42 11.17 -14.42
CA PHE A 41 -11.87 10.21 -13.46
C PHE A 41 -12.87 9.09 -13.18
N VAL A 42 -12.40 7.85 -13.32
CA VAL A 42 -13.11 6.65 -12.87
C VAL A 42 -12.12 5.81 -12.08
N PHE A 43 -12.49 5.48 -10.84
CA PHE A 43 -11.68 4.56 -10.05
C PHE A 43 -11.91 3.13 -10.53
N ASP A 44 -10.85 2.49 -10.99
CA ASP A 44 -10.80 1.11 -11.46
C ASP A 44 -9.68 0.31 -10.76
N GLY A 45 -9.00 0.92 -9.77
CA GLY A 45 -7.88 0.33 -9.04
C GLY A 45 -6.58 0.22 -9.83
N THR A 46 -6.42 0.91 -10.96
CA THR A 46 -5.14 1.04 -11.67
C THR A 46 -4.31 2.23 -11.17
N ASN A 47 -4.97 3.23 -10.58
CA ASN A 47 -4.35 4.35 -9.87
C ASN A 47 -4.65 4.26 -8.36
N SER A 48 -3.96 5.07 -7.56
CA SER A 48 -4.17 5.17 -6.12
C SER A 48 -4.73 6.52 -5.69
N ASP A 49 -5.43 7.24 -6.58
CA ASP A 49 -6.08 8.53 -6.27
C ASP A 49 -7.43 8.31 -5.56
N ILE A 50 -7.33 7.68 -4.39
CA ILE A 50 -8.46 7.40 -3.50
C ILE A 50 -9.10 8.70 -3.01
N ALA A 51 -8.30 9.76 -2.81
CA ALA A 51 -8.81 11.06 -2.39
C ALA A 51 -9.74 11.67 -3.44
N GLN A 52 -9.35 11.67 -4.73
CA GLN A 52 -10.21 12.14 -5.81
C GLN A 52 -11.49 11.29 -5.93
N GLN A 53 -11.38 9.97 -5.84
CA GLN A 53 -12.53 9.07 -5.84
C GLN A 53 -13.55 9.46 -4.76
N LEU A 54 -13.08 9.58 -3.51
CA LEU A 54 -13.95 9.85 -2.37
C LEU A 54 -14.55 11.25 -2.40
N TYR A 55 -13.81 12.23 -2.94
CA TYR A 55 -14.33 13.58 -3.16
C TYR A 55 -15.45 13.59 -4.21
N ILE A 56 -15.27 12.95 -5.36
CA ILE A 56 -16.30 12.86 -6.41
C ILE A 56 -17.56 12.17 -5.87
N ARG A 57 -17.39 11.08 -5.13
CA ARG A 57 -18.51 10.37 -4.49
C ARG A 57 -19.25 11.25 -3.48
N HIS A 58 -18.52 11.99 -2.64
CA HIS A 58 -19.12 12.93 -1.71
C HIS A 58 -19.91 14.04 -2.43
N GLN A 59 -19.38 14.60 -3.52
CA GLN A 59 -20.08 15.58 -4.34
C GLN A 59 -21.36 15.01 -4.99
N ALA A 60 -21.37 13.72 -5.32
CA ALA A 60 -22.54 13.02 -5.81
C ALA A 60 -23.60 12.73 -4.72
N GLY A 61 -23.29 13.02 -3.45
CA GLY A 61 -24.19 12.82 -2.31
C GLY A 61 -24.02 11.49 -1.59
N ASP A 62 -22.98 10.71 -1.93
CA ASP A 62 -22.66 9.49 -1.19
C ASP A 62 -22.25 9.82 0.25
N ILE A 63 -22.58 8.91 1.15
CA ILE A 63 -22.22 8.97 2.56
C ILE A 63 -21.49 7.69 2.97
N ALA A 64 -20.64 7.82 3.98
CA ALA A 64 -20.03 6.69 4.67
C ALA A 64 -19.94 7.03 6.16
N ASP A 65 -19.91 5.99 6.99
CA ASP A 65 -19.68 6.15 8.43
C ASP A 65 -18.35 6.86 8.70
N ALA A 66 -18.28 7.57 9.82
CA ALA A 66 -17.04 8.20 10.28
C ALA A 66 -15.92 7.16 10.37
N LEU A 67 -14.70 7.61 10.12
CA LEU A 67 -13.52 6.76 10.24
C LEU A 67 -13.17 6.58 11.72
N GLU A 68 -13.16 5.34 12.19
CA GLU A 68 -12.71 5.03 13.55
C GLU A 68 -11.19 5.05 13.59
N LEU A 69 -10.62 6.01 14.32
CA LEU A 69 -9.19 6.15 14.56
C LEU A 69 -8.92 6.31 16.05
N ASN A 70 -7.83 5.73 16.56
CA ASN A 70 -7.42 5.92 17.96
C ASN A 70 -6.85 7.33 18.20
N SER A 71 -6.30 7.96 17.15
CA SER A 71 -5.79 9.33 17.19
C SER A 71 -5.83 9.95 15.79
N ILE A 72 -5.87 11.29 15.72
CA ILE A 72 -5.75 12.03 14.47
C ILE A 72 -4.30 12.48 14.31
N PRO A 73 -3.63 12.23 13.16
CA PRO A 73 -2.26 12.67 12.96
C PRO A 73 -2.11 14.19 13.05
N ALA A 74 -1.02 14.66 13.64
CA ALA A 74 -0.76 16.10 13.81
C ALA A 74 -0.75 16.86 12.48
N SER A 75 -0.17 16.27 11.42
CA SER A 75 -0.16 16.86 10.08
C SER A 75 -1.55 17.01 9.48
N VAL A 76 -2.51 16.15 9.85
CA VAL A 76 -3.91 16.27 9.42
C VAL A 76 -4.59 17.43 10.15
N THR A 77 -4.40 17.55 11.47
CA THR A 77 -4.95 18.69 12.22
C THR A 77 -4.35 20.02 11.78
N GLU A 78 -3.04 20.08 11.53
CA GLU A 78 -2.34 21.28 11.05
C GLU A 78 -2.87 21.77 9.70
N ARG A 79 -3.28 20.85 8.80
CA ARG A 79 -3.94 21.21 7.52
C ARG A 79 -5.34 21.81 7.71
N LEU A 80 -6.06 21.39 8.75
CA LEU A 80 -7.44 21.81 9.01
C LEU A 80 -7.53 23.07 9.87
N ASP A 81 -6.55 23.33 10.74
CA ASP A 81 -6.52 24.44 11.68
C ASP A 81 -6.73 25.82 11.02
N PRO A 82 -6.06 26.17 9.90
CA PRO A 82 -6.29 27.44 9.21
C PRO A 82 -7.72 27.61 8.70
N LEU A 83 -8.42 26.50 8.43
CA LEU A 83 -9.81 26.47 7.98
C LEU A 83 -10.81 26.48 9.15
N ARG A 84 -10.32 26.31 10.39
CA ARG A 84 -11.13 26.19 11.62
C ARG A 84 -12.14 25.04 11.54
N ILE A 85 -11.71 23.92 10.98
CA ILE A 85 -12.51 22.71 10.82
C ILE A 85 -11.94 21.64 11.75
N SER A 86 -12.80 20.94 12.51
CA SER A 86 -12.38 19.73 13.21
C SER A 86 -12.45 18.53 12.26
N PHE A 87 -11.52 17.58 12.41
CA PHE A 87 -11.56 16.32 11.66
C PHE A 87 -12.88 15.56 11.88
N ASP A 88 -13.39 15.57 13.12
CA ASP A 88 -14.62 14.87 13.50
C ASP A 88 -15.88 15.50 12.88
N ASP A 89 -15.80 16.76 12.43
CA ASP A 89 -16.91 17.44 11.76
C ASP A 89 -16.96 17.10 10.25
N LEU A 90 -15.92 16.45 9.72
CA LEU A 90 -15.86 16.06 8.32
C LEU A 90 -16.74 14.82 8.04
N PRO A 91 -17.44 14.76 6.89
CA PRO A 91 -18.11 13.54 6.46
C PRO A 91 -17.15 12.36 6.32
N GLY A 92 -17.60 11.13 6.57
CA GLY A 92 -16.74 9.95 6.59
C GLY A 92 -15.93 9.68 5.31
N LEU A 93 -16.48 10.03 4.13
CA LEU A 93 -15.72 9.95 2.87
C LEU A 93 -14.59 10.98 2.83
N VAL A 94 -14.83 12.20 3.33
CA VAL A 94 -13.86 13.29 3.37
C VAL A 94 -12.77 13.01 4.41
N GLN A 95 -13.11 12.40 5.55
CA GLN A 95 -12.14 11.91 6.53
C GLN A 95 -11.15 10.93 5.89
N ARG A 96 -11.67 9.91 5.18
CA ARG A 96 -10.82 8.92 4.48
C ARG A 96 -9.96 9.57 3.40
N ALA A 97 -10.53 10.48 2.61
CA ALA A 97 -9.78 11.21 1.59
C ALA A 97 -8.62 12.01 2.19
N LEU A 98 -8.87 12.70 3.30
CA LEU A 98 -7.86 13.52 3.97
C LEU A 98 -6.75 12.67 4.62
N ILE A 99 -7.09 11.54 5.23
CA ILE A 99 -6.11 10.58 5.77
C ILE A 99 -5.21 10.05 4.66
N TRP A 100 -5.80 9.60 3.55
CA TRP A 100 -5.04 9.11 2.39
C TRP A 100 -4.10 10.15 1.81
N ASP A 101 -4.65 11.33 1.50
CA ASP A 101 -3.92 12.43 0.87
C ASP A 101 -2.82 13.00 1.79
N SER A 102 -2.99 12.88 3.11
CA SER A 102 -1.97 13.27 4.09
C SER A 102 -0.86 12.22 4.27
N GLY A 103 -0.91 11.11 3.52
CA GLY A 103 0.11 10.07 3.56
C GLY A 103 -0.06 9.11 4.73
N PHE A 104 -1.29 8.72 5.05
CA PHE A 104 -1.56 7.71 6.08
C PHE A 104 -2.39 6.56 5.54
N ALA A 105 -2.05 5.36 6.00
CA ALA A 105 -2.92 4.19 5.98
C ALA A 105 -3.26 3.80 7.43
N ILE A 106 -4.06 2.77 7.63
CA ILE A 106 -4.65 2.44 8.94
C ILE A 106 -4.19 1.05 9.37
N SER A 107 -3.61 0.95 10.56
CA SER A 107 -3.23 -0.33 11.14
C SER A 107 -4.47 -1.21 11.41
N PRO A 108 -4.26 -2.52 11.64
CA PRO A 108 -5.30 -3.41 12.11
C PRO A 108 -6.09 -2.95 13.33
N ASP A 109 -5.43 -2.19 14.21
CA ASP A 109 -5.94 -1.69 15.49
C ASP A 109 -6.49 -0.26 15.41
N ASN A 110 -6.67 0.28 14.19
CA ASN A 110 -7.19 1.63 13.91
C ASN A 110 -6.22 2.78 14.26
N ASP A 111 -4.92 2.52 14.26
CA ASP A 111 -3.91 3.58 14.34
C ASP A 111 -3.56 4.09 12.95
N PRO A 112 -3.51 5.41 12.71
CA PRO A 112 -2.91 5.94 11.51
C PRO A 112 -1.41 5.63 11.47
N VAL A 113 -0.94 5.10 10.35
CA VAL A 113 0.47 4.76 10.11
C VAL A 113 0.97 5.58 8.94
N GLN A 114 2.09 6.28 9.16
CA GLN A 114 2.69 7.15 8.15
C GLN A 114 3.18 6.33 6.95
N ILE A 115 2.88 6.85 5.77
CA ILE A 115 3.36 6.38 4.47
C ILE A 115 4.25 7.48 3.89
N TRP A 116 5.45 7.11 3.45
CA TRP A 116 6.32 7.95 2.66
C TRP A 116 6.33 7.43 1.23
N THR A 117 6.12 8.32 0.27
CA THR A 117 6.25 7.98 -1.14
C THR A 117 7.72 7.99 -1.55
N MET A 118 8.09 7.12 -2.48
CA MET A 118 9.43 7.06 -3.04
C MET A 118 9.54 8.01 -4.24
N GLU A 119 10.75 8.45 -4.54
CA GLU A 119 11.06 9.28 -5.71
C GLU A 119 10.16 10.54 -5.83
N ASN A 120 9.47 10.71 -6.95
CA ASN A 120 8.53 11.81 -7.20
C ASN A 120 7.06 11.34 -7.22
N TYR A 121 6.77 10.16 -6.69
CA TYR A 121 5.41 9.67 -6.57
C TYR A 121 4.64 10.45 -5.49
N THR A 122 3.32 10.52 -5.65
CA THR A 122 2.38 11.02 -4.65
C THR A 122 1.49 9.88 -4.18
N MET A 123 0.73 10.08 -3.10
CA MET A 123 -0.27 9.08 -2.66
C MET A 123 -1.28 8.73 -3.76
N ALA A 124 -1.53 9.61 -4.72
CA ALA A 124 -2.37 9.35 -5.89
C ALA A 124 -1.73 8.45 -6.96
N SER A 125 -0.41 8.23 -6.89
CA SER A 125 0.38 7.52 -7.91
C SER A 125 1.29 6.41 -7.36
N ILE A 126 1.06 5.92 -6.14
CA ILE A 126 1.82 4.81 -5.55
C ILE A 126 1.34 3.42 -5.99
N SER A 127 0.20 3.31 -6.69
CA SER A 127 -0.17 2.05 -7.33
C SER A 127 0.94 1.57 -8.27
N VAL A 128 1.21 0.27 -8.25
CA VAL A 128 2.21 -0.34 -9.13
C VAL A 128 1.50 -0.87 -10.38
N PRO A 129 1.87 -0.42 -11.59
CA PRO A 129 1.30 -0.96 -12.83
C PRO A 129 1.63 -2.44 -13.01
N GLN A 130 0.74 -3.18 -13.69
CA GLN A 130 0.91 -4.61 -13.95
C GLN A 130 2.22 -4.91 -14.69
N GLU A 131 2.59 -4.05 -15.65
CA GLU A 131 3.82 -4.19 -16.43
C GLU A 131 5.07 -4.17 -15.56
N ASN A 132 5.13 -3.32 -14.52
CA ASN A 132 6.25 -3.27 -13.60
C ASN A 132 6.32 -4.56 -12.74
N VAL A 133 5.17 -5.11 -12.35
CA VAL A 133 5.13 -6.41 -11.63
C VAL A 133 5.64 -7.55 -12.52
N ALA A 134 5.32 -7.53 -13.81
CA ALA A 134 5.85 -8.50 -14.76
C ALA A 134 7.37 -8.34 -14.98
N GLU A 135 7.89 -7.11 -14.99
CA GLU A 135 9.32 -6.81 -15.15
C GLU A 135 10.21 -7.39 -14.04
N VAL A 136 9.68 -7.53 -12.82
CA VAL A 136 10.37 -8.17 -11.69
C VAL A 136 10.18 -9.69 -11.64
N ASN A 137 9.71 -10.29 -12.73
CA ASN A 137 9.46 -11.73 -12.90
C ASN A 137 8.45 -12.30 -11.91
N CYS A 138 7.42 -11.51 -11.55
CA CYS A 138 6.28 -12.03 -10.83
C CYS A 138 5.21 -12.50 -11.81
N THR A 139 4.53 -13.61 -11.48
CA THR A 139 3.35 -14.02 -12.24
C THR A 139 2.12 -13.34 -11.68
N VAL A 140 1.18 -13.01 -12.56
CA VAL A 140 -0.10 -12.39 -12.19
C VAL A 140 -1.25 -13.38 -12.40
N LEU A 141 -2.20 -13.36 -11.48
CA LEU A 141 -3.49 -14.02 -11.61
C LEU A 141 -4.48 -12.99 -12.14
N GLU A 142 -5.14 -13.29 -13.25
CA GLU A 142 -6.26 -12.48 -13.73
C GLU A 142 -7.51 -12.80 -12.93
N CYS A 143 -8.13 -11.75 -12.40
CA CYS A 143 -9.36 -11.78 -11.63
C CYS A 143 -10.42 -10.94 -12.34
N PRO A 144 -11.29 -11.56 -13.15
CA PRO A 144 -12.38 -10.85 -13.82
C PRO A 144 -13.31 -10.16 -12.82
N GLN A 145 -13.83 -8.99 -13.19
CA GLN A 145 -14.74 -8.21 -12.36
C GLN A 145 -16.15 -8.13 -13.00
N PRO A 146 -17.21 -7.84 -12.22
CA PRO A 146 -18.58 -7.75 -12.73
C PRO A 146 -18.81 -6.74 -13.87
N ASN A 147 -17.98 -5.70 -13.96
CA ASN A 147 -18.06 -4.69 -15.01
C ASN A 147 -17.42 -5.14 -16.35
N GLY A 148 -16.81 -6.33 -16.39
CA GLY A 148 -16.12 -6.86 -17.56
C GLY A 148 -14.68 -6.35 -17.74
N GLU A 149 -14.21 -5.46 -16.86
CA GLU A 149 -12.82 -5.00 -16.87
C GLU A 149 -11.92 -5.99 -16.12
N PRO A 150 -10.73 -6.31 -16.65
CA PRO A 150 -9.82 -7.21 -15.98
C PRO A 150 -9.24 -6.54 -14.72
N ALA A 151 -9.08 -7.33 -13.67
CA ALA A 151 -8.20 -7.00 -12.56
C ALA A 151 -7.12 -8.07 -12.43
N TYR A 152 -6.04 -7.73 -11.75
CA TYR A 152 -4.89 -8.62 -11.60
C TYR A 152 -4.44 -8.67 -10.15
N SER A 153 -3.91 -9.80 -9.72
CA SER A 153 -3.27 -9.96 -8.42
C SER A 153 -1.94 -10.68 -8.54
N SER A 154 -1.03 -10.47 -7.59
CA SER A 154 0.23 -11.19 -7.51
C SER A 154 -0.03 -12.66 -7.21
N GLN A 155 0.52 -13.57 -8.03
CA GLN A 155 0.41 -15.02 -7.82
C GLN A 155 1.75 -15.59 -7.36
N TYR A 156 2.76 -15.72 -8.22
CA TYR A 156 4.09 -16.19 -7.81
C TYR A 156 5.07 -15.03 -7.82
N CYS A 157 5.41 -14.54 -6.64
CA CYS A 157 6.24 -13.36 -6.44
C CYS A 157 6.89 -13.44 -5.06
N THR A 158 8.19 -13.23 -4.95
CA THR A 158 8.84 -13.11 -3.64
C THR A 158 8.72 -11.69 -3.11
N GLY A 159 8.91 -11.51 -1.79
CA GLY A 159 8.91 -10.18 -1.19
C GLY A 159 9.95 -9.27 -1.83
N SER A 160 11.17 -9.77 -2.07
CA SER A 160 12.22 -9.00 -2.73
C SER A 160 11.89 -8.61 -4.17
N GLN A 161 11.15 -9.44 -4.92
CA GLN A 161 10.74 -9.10 -6.28
C GLN A 161 9.73 -7.97 -6.28
N ILE A 162 8.65 -8.07 -5.50
CA ILE A 162 7.59 -7.07 -5.50
C ILE A 162 8.07 -5.72 -4.93
N LEU A 163 8.97 -5.76 -3.94
CA LEU A 163 9.55 -4.56 -3.36
C LEU A 163 10.41 -3.77 -4.35
N ASN A 164 11.04 -4.41 -5.35
CA ASN A 164 11.81 -3.69 -6.37
C ASN A 164 10.98 -2.71 -7.23
N VAL A 165 9.65 -2.84 -7.21
CA VAL A 165 8.73 -1.94 -7.93
C VAL A 165 7.76 -1.22 -6.99
N SER A 166 7.93 -1.40 -5.68
CA SER A 166 7.19 -0.64 -4.68
C SER A 166 7.52 0.86 -4.78
N ARG A 167 6.54 1.68 -4.43
CA ARG A 167 6.61 3.15 -4.52
C ARG A 167 6.40 3.83 -3.17
N CYS A 168 6.41 3.06 -2.09
CA CYS A 168 6.13 3.56 -0.75
C CYS A 168 6.95 2.83 0.32
N VAL A 169 7.11 3.54 1.44
CA VAL A 169 7.64 3.03 2.69
C VAL A 169 6.57 3.28 3.75
N ALA A 170 6.23 2.27 4.53
CA ALA A 170 5.26 2.39 5.61
C ALA A 170 5.96 2.31 6.98
N ASP A 171 5.52 3.13 7.93
CA ASP A 171 6.04 3.09 9.30
C ASP A 171 5.72 1.78 10.00
N THR A 172 6.41 1.52 11.09
CA THR A 172 6.24 0.29 11.87
C THR A 172 4.86 0.27 12.52
N PHE A 173 4.18 -0.87 12.43
CA PHE A 173 2.91 -1.13 13.10
C PHE A 173 2.82 -2.60 13.51
N GLU A 174 1.83 -2.93 14.34
CA GLU A 174 1.54 -4.31 14.73
C GLU A 174 0.33 -4.85 13.95
N ASP A 175 0.45 -6.07 13.42
CA ASP A 175 -0.67 -6.84 12.88
C ASP A 175 -0.72 -8.21 13.57
N SER A 176 -1.53 -8.30 14.63
CA SER A 176 -1.74 -9.56 15.34
C SER A 176 -2.31 -10.67 14.45
N GLY A 177 -2.95 -10.31 13.33
CA GLY A 177 -3.47 -11.23 12.33
C GLY A 177 -2.47 -11.65 11.25
N ALA A 178 -1.25 -11.11 11.23
CA ALA A 178 -0.25 -11.38 10.20
C ALA A 178 0.34 -12.80 10.26
N SER A 179 0.38 -13.42 11.45
CA SER A 179 0.92 -14.77 11.62
C SER A 179 0.11 -15.79 10.80
N GLY A 180 0.65 -16.17 9.63
CA GLY A 180 0.00 -17.10 8.71
C GLY A 180 -0.96 -16.44 7.72
N PHE A 181 -0.98 -15.11 7.64
CA PHE A 181 -1.70 -14.41 6.57
C PHE A 181 -0.95 -14.57 5.25
N LEU A 182 -1.40 -15.52 4.45
CA LEU A 182 -0.98 -15.69 3.05
C LEU A 182 -1.93 -14.88 2.16
N GLY A 183 -1.86 -13.56 2.25
CA GLY A 183 -2.68 -12.65 1.44
C GLY A 183 -2.05 -12.32 0.11
N VAL A 184 -2.78 -11.54 -0.69
CA VAL A 184 -2.24 -10.91 -1.90
C VAL A 184 -1.38 -9.71 -1.50
N MET A 185 -0.21 -9.54 -2.13
CA MET A 185 0.73 -8.44 -1.83
C MET A 185 0.59 -7.25 -2.79
N TRP A 186 0.00 -7.50 -3.95
CA TRP A 186 -0.29 -6.50 -4.98
C TRP A 186 -1.51 -6.91 -5.78
N SER A 187 -2.38 -5.96 -6.07
CA SER A 187 -3.48 -6.16 -7.01
C SER A 187 -4.01 -4.85 -7.55
N THR A 188 -4.68 -4.94 -8.70
CA THR A 188 -5.50 -3.89 -9.29
C THR A 188 -6.97 -4.25 -9.20
N GLY A 189 -7.84 -3.35 -9.65
CA GLY A 189 -9.28 -3.53 -9.61
C GLY A 189 -9.93 -2.85 -8.41
N GLY A 190 -11.25 -2.82 -8.43
CA GLY A 190 -12.02 -2.08 -7.46
C GLY A 190 -13.39 -1.72 -7.98
N ASN A 191 -14.36 -1.69 -7.07
CA ASN A 191 -15.66 -1.09 -7.38
C ASN A 191 -15.54 0.43 -7.22
N ALA A 192 -15.86 1.20 -8.27
CA ALA A 192 -15.83 2.66 -8.22
C ALA A 192 -16.68 3.25 -7.08
N ASN A 193 -17.70 2.52 -6.63
CA ASN A 193 -18.60 2.91 -5.54
C ASN A 193 -18.18 2.34 -4.17
N MET A 194 -17.05 1.64 -4.04
CA MET A 194 -16.59 1.14 -2.75
C MET A 194 -16.12 2.26 -1.84
N THR A 195 -16.35 2.11 -0.54
CA THR A 195 -15.68 2.90 0.49
C THR A 195 -14.43 2.12 0.91
N PRO A 196 -13.22 2.57 0.54
CA PRO A 196 -12.01 1.81 0.77
C PRO A 196 -11.64 1.80 2.26
N HIS A 197 -11.24 0.62 2.72
CA HIS A 197 -10.60 0.42 4.00
C HIS A 197 -9.10 0.42 3.72
N MET A 198 -8.42 1.56 3.85
CA MET A 198 -6.97 1.74 3.56
C MET A 198 -6.11 1.05 4.64
N ARG A 199 -6.27 -0.27 4.76
CA ARG A 199 -5.78 -1.08 5.86
C ARG A 199 -4.41 -1.62 5.55
N LEU A 200 -3.48 -1.47 6.49
CA LEU A 200 -2.16 -2.09 6.41
C LEU A 200 -2.21 -3.56 6.82
N ARG A 201 -1.43 -4.36 6.11
CA ARG A 201 -1.17 -5.77 6.39
C ARG A 201 0.32 -6.01 6.47
N ASP A 202 0.73 -6.75 7.49
CA ASP A 202 2.09 -7.28 7.58
C ASP A 202 2.14 -8.64 6.87
N HIS A 203 2.94 -8.71 5.82
CA HIS A 203 3.20 -9.94 5.08
C HIS A 203 4.58 -10.46 5.47
N SER A 204 4.57 -11.49 6.32
CA SER A 204 5.76 -12.15 6.86
C SER A 204 5.68 -13.66 6.63
N TRP A 205 6.63 -14.23 5.89
CA TRP A 205 6.66 -15.69 5.66
C TRP A 205 8.07 -16.24 5.45
N ILE A 206 8.20 -17.55 5.65
CA ILE A 206 9.38 -18.33 5.27
C ILE A 206 9.03 -19.13 4.02
N GLU A 207 9.75 -18.89 2.93
CA GLU A 207 9.57 -19.59 1.67
C GLU A 207 9.88 -21.09 1.87
N PRO A 208 8.88 -21.99 1.75
CA PRO A 208 9.04 -23.40 2.10
C PRO A 208 10.08 -24.11 1.23
N THR A 209 10.31 -23.65 0.00
CA THR A 209 11.24 -24.30 -0.94
C THR A 209 12.70 -23.90 -0.73
N THR A 210 12.97 -22.66 -0.29
CA THR A 210 14.32 -22.10 -0.17
C THR A 210 14.75 -21.82 1.26
N GLY A 211 13.82 -21.71 2.20
CA GLY A 211 14.06 -21.29 3.59
C GLY A 211 14.33 -19.80 3.75
N ALA A 212 14.20 -18.99 2.69
CA ALA A 212 14.35 -17.54 2.77
C ALA A 212 13.17 -16.92 3.54
N ALA A 213 13.46 -15.98 4.43
CA ALA A 213 12.45 -15.17 5.09
C ALA A 213 12.18 -13.91 4.27
N TYR A 214 10.90 -13.59 4.08
CA TYR A 214 10.45 -12.36 3.43
C TYR A 214 9.53 -11.60 4.36
N GLU A 215 9.64 -10.28 4.30
CA GLU A 215 8.86 -9.34 5.08
C GLU A 215 8.56 -8.11 4.22
N LEU A 216 7.30 -7.67 4.20
CA LEU A 216 6.89 -6.39 3.60
C LEU A 216 5.54 -5.95 4.16
N TYR A 217 5.20 -4.70 3.91
CA TYR A 217 3.88 -4.17 4.21
C TYR A 217 3.07 -4.00 2.93
N ALA A 218 1.75 -4.11 3.04
CA ALA A 218 0.85 -3.82 1.95
C ALA A 218 -0.36 -3.01 2.44
N ILE A 219 -0.77 -2.03 1.65
CA ILE A 219 -2.02 -1.29 1.87
C ILE A 219 -3.09 -2.00 1.06
N HIS A 220 -4.04 -2.64 1.73
CA HIS A 220 -5.23 -3.21 1.14
C HIS A 220 -6.35 -2.16 1.18
N THR A 221 -7.22 -2.11 0.17
CA THR A 221 -8.38 -1.17 0.17
C THR A 221 -9.69 -1.82 0.61
N VAL A 222 -9.68 -3.05 1.10
CA VAL A 222 -10.86 -3.82 1.53
C VAL A 222 -10.76 -4.27 2.98
N SER A 223 -11.87 -4.72 3.55
CA SER A 223 -11.90 -5.31 4.89
C SER A 223 -11.16 -6.66 4.89
N SER A 224 -10.67 -7.08 6.06
CA SER A 224 -10.04 -8.41 6.21
C SER A 224 -10.96 -9.58 5.82
N ALA A 225 -12.29 -9.39 5.87
CA ALA A 225 -13.25 -10.43 5.52
C ALA A 225 -13.43 -10.58 3.99
N ASP A 226 -13.18 -9.51 3.25
CA ASP A 226 -13.29 -9.45 1.78
C ASP A 226 -11.94 -9.59 1.08
N ASP A 227 -10.86 -9.57 1.85
CA ASP A 227 -9.48 -9.68 1.39
C ASP A 227 -9.20 -11.11 0.88
N PRO A 228 -8.91 -11.30 -0.42
CA PRO A 228 -8.70 -12.63 -0.97
C PRO A 228 -7.41 -13.25 -0.43
N THR A 229 -7.47 -14.56 -0.18
CA THR A 229 -6.25 -15.32 0.12
C THR A 229 -5.39 -15.46 -1.14
N TRP A 230 -4.10 -15.72 -0.94
CA TRP A 230 -3.14 -15.94 -1.99
C TRP A 230 -3.65 -16.94 -3.04
N ASN A 231 -3.42 -16.62 -4.32
CA ASN A 231 -3.83 -17.42 -5.47
C ASN A 231 -5.36 -17.62 -5.59
N GLN A 232 -6.15 -16.67 -5.06
CA GLN A 232 -7.60 -16.64 -5.22
C GLN A 232 -8.05 -15.27 -5.71
N CYS A 233 -9.13 -15.27 -6.48
CA CYS A 233 -9.88 -14.06 -6.81
C CYS A 233 -10.97 -13.82 -5.75
N PRO A 234 -11.52 -12.59 -5.67
CA PRO A 234 -12.63 -12.29 -4.78
C PRO A 234 -13.78 -13.29 -4.90
N ALA A 235 -14.41 -13.61 -3.78
CA ALA A 235 -15.53 -14.54 -3.75
C ALA A 235 -16.73 -14.03 -4.57
N ASN A 236 -17.56 -14.95 -5.06
CA ASN A 236 -18.81 -14.67 -5.78
C ASN A 236 -18.64 -13.78 -7.02
N ASP A 237 -17.52 -13.93 -7.75
CA ASP A 237 -17.18 -13.11 -8.91
C ASP A 237 -17.23 -11.60 -8.58
N GLY A 238 -16.85 -11.24 -7.34
CA GLY A 238 -16.85 -9.88 -6.84
C GLY A 238 -15.77 -8.99 -7.46
N TYR A 239 -15.80 -7.71 -7.11
CA TYR A 239 -14.73 -6.80 -7.51
C TYR A 239 -13.43 -7.14 -6.80
N SER A 240 -12.31 -7.03 -7.53
CA SER A 240 -10.97 -7.02 -6.93
C SER A 240 -10.78 -5.73 -6.13
N SER A 241 -9.59 -5.55 -5.58
CA SER A 241 -9.25 -4.35 -4.83
C SER A 241 -7.84 -3.90 -5.15
N LEU A 242 -7.56 -2.62 -4.91
CA LEU A 242 -6.21 -2.10 -4.99
C LEU A 242 -5.43 -2.60 -3.77
N ILE A 243 -4.30 -3.26 -4.02
CA ILE A 243 -3.33 -3.60 -2.98
C ILE A 243 -1.99 -3.01 -3.39
N VAL A 244 -1.43 -2.15 -2.53
CA VAL A 244 -0.17 -1.42 -2.79
C VAL A 244 0.94 -1.98 -1.89
N PRO A 245 1.98 -2.63 -2.45
CA PRO A 245 3.12 -3.09 -1.67
C PRO A 245 3.98 -1.91 -1.25
N CYS A 246 4.39 -1.87 0.02
CA CYS A 246 5.30 -0.89 0.60
C CYS A 246 6.46 -1.58 1.31
N HIS A 247 7.63 -0.95 1.28
CA HIS A 247 8.73 -1.35 2.15
C HIS A 247 8.44 -1.04 3.62
N LYS A 248 9.14 -1.74 4.52
CA LYS A 248 9.12 -1.40 5.94
C LYS A 248 10.07 -0.25 6.22
N ARG A 249 9.64 0.72 7.04
CA ARG A 249 10.50 1.83 7.47
C ARG A 249 11.80 1.35 8.14
N SER A 250 11.79 0.21 8.82
CA SER A 250 12.96 -0.40 9.46
C SER A 250 14.11 -0.76 8.50
N GLU A 251 13.86 -0.83 7.19
CA GLU A 251 14.87 -1.07 6.16
C GLU A 251 15.70 0.18 5.84
N PHE A 252 15.23 1.36 6.22
CA PHE A 252 15.83 2.64 5.87
C PHE A 252 16.44 3.34 7.09
N THR A 253 17.38 4.24 6.86
CA THR A 253 17.92 5.14 7.88
C THR A 253 17.57 6.58 7.53
N ASP A 254 17.26 7.40 8.54
CA ASP A 254 17.14 8.84 8.32
C ASP A 254 18.52 9.40 7.99
N LYS A 255 18.59 10.30 7.00
CA LYS A 255 19.74 11.22 6.91
C LYS A 255 19.43 12.44 7.78
N GLU A 256 20.39 12.81 8.61
CA GLU A 256 20.45 14.12 9.29
C GLU A 256 20.53 15.27 8.27
#